data_AF-A0A4Q6EC04-F1
#
_entry.id   AF-A0A4Q6EC04-F1
#
_cell.length_a   1.000
_cell.length_b   1.000
_cell.length_c   1.000
_cell.angle_alpha   90.00
_cell.angle_beta   90.00
_cell.angle_gamma   90.00
#
_symmetry.space_group_name_H-M   'P 1'
#
loop_
_entity.id
_entity.type
_entity.pdbx_description
1 polymer ?
#
loop_
_entity_poly.entity_id
_entity_poly.type
_entity_poly.pdbx_seq_one_letter_code
_entity_poly.pdbx_strand_id
1 'polypeptide(L)'
;MALWLLSVLIGVLAGVLTPAAWWVLQWASVGLTGGIDGSVSRPGFSFAIGLPFGVAAAIFAFFLATRAFRSADGFTYFISDLHFQDGRRKLRYSLSHGVATVLLVLGKGVVGIEGFCMEALSATGSWLGTRFSLSANQTRTLAACGATAAIAAVLGQPTAAFLFVIELLYGWGSFSFAVGTYAVAAFVAASLSQSLTSPTGIFNSVFGSDAGLAAAIRTESFELTIQTALFCVLVVSIAAGLLGAFAIWVHRKTDQELHRLFDPRKARDMTSSALALRLGLWAAVTAVALAQAPQVVGAGTDLLHDSLSQGYLLWMAALAMLLRILLGAITYSVIGSMGLILPALVAGGLLGSCVAQVA
;
A
#
# COMPACT_ATOMS: atom_id res chain seq x y z
N MET A 1 -29.85 7.12 11.11
CA MET A 1 -29.10 7.59 12.30
C MET A 1 -28.01 6.61 12.74
N ALA A 2 -28.31 5.32 12.95
CA ALA A 2 -27.32 4.33 13.39
C ALA A 2 -26.06 4.22 12.49
N LEU A 3 -26.23 4.26 11.16
CA LEU A 3 -25.11 4.16 10.21
C LEU A 3 -24.07 5.29 10.36
N TRP A 4 -24.54 6.52 10.64
CA TRP A 4 -23.66 7.68 10.81
C TRP A 4 -22.87 7.61 12.12
N LEU A 5 -23.51 7.14 13.20
CA LEU A 5 -22.81 6.91 14.47
C LEU A 5 -21.75 5.81 14.32
N LEU A 6 -22.07 4.74 13.60
CA LEU A 6 -21.13 3.66 13.33
C LEU A 6 -20.00 4.10 12.39
N SER A 7 -20.25 4.99 11.42
CA SER A 7 -19.18 5.54 10.57
C SER A 7 -18.22 6.42 11.37
N VAL A 8 -18.72 7.21 12.34
CA VAL A 8 -17.88 7.96 13.29
C VAL A 8 -17.05 7.00 14.13
N LEU A 9 -17.68 5.95 14.69
CA LEU A 9 -16.97 4.93 15.48
C LEU A 9 -15.84 4.27 14.69
N ILE A 10 -16.10 3.88 13.44
CA ILE A 10 -15.07 3.33 12.54
C ILE A 10 -13.98 4.36 12.28
N GLY A 11 -14.33 5.63 12.07
CA GLY A 11 -13.36 6.71 11.91
C GLY A 11 -12.43 6.84 13.13
N VAL A 12 -12.99 6.81 14.34
CA VAL A 12 -12.21 6.84 15.60
C VAL A 12 -11.32 5.61 15.71
N LEU A 13 -11.86 4.41 15.46
CA LEU A 13 -11.07 3.17 15.50
C LEU A 13 -9.92 3.21 14.50
N ALA A 14 -10.17 3.63 13.26
CA ALA A 14 -9.14 3.77 12.24
C ALA A 14 -8.08 4.81 12.62
N GLY A 15 -8.51 5.94 13.17
CA GLY A 15 -7.64 7.02 13.62
C GLY A 15 -6.73 6.64 14.79
N VAL A 16 -7.07 5.63 15.60
CA VAL A 16 -6.22 5.12 16.69
C VAL A 16 -5.40 3.90 16.24
N LEU A 17 -6.04 2.92 15.60
CA LEU A 17 -5.40 1.64 15.26
C LEU A 17 -4.35 1.82 14.16
N THR A 18 -4.53 2.76 13.25
CA THR A 18 -3.57 3.01 12.17
C THR A 18 -2.24 3.59 12.69
N PRO A 19 -2.23 4.67 13.50
CA PRO A 19 -1.01 5.11 14.18
C PRO A 19 -0.38 4.04 15.08
N ALA A 20 -1.19 3.27 15.81
CA ALA A 20 -0.66 2.20 16.66
C ALA A 20 0.06 1.13 15.83
N ALA A 21 -0.54 0.67 14.73
CA ALA A 21 0.09 -0.27 13.81
C ALA A 21 1.35 0.30 13.17
N TRP A 22 1.33 1.58 12.81
CA TRP A 22 2.49 2.30 12.29
C TRP A 22 3.64 2.35 13.31
N TRP A 23 3.36 2.70 14.55
CA TRP A 23 4.35 2.77 15.61
C TRP A 23 4.98 1.42 15.92
N VAL A 24 4.18 0.35 15.94
CA VAL A 24 4.67 -1.03 16.09
C VAL A 24 5.56 -1.42 14.91
N LEU A 25 5.18 -1.07 13.68
CA LEU A 25 5.99 -1.33 12.48
C LEU A 25 7.34 -0.60 12.59
N GLN A 26 7.35 0.67 12.96
CA GLN A 26 8.59 1.45 13.10
C GLN A 26 9.51 0.88 14.18
N TRP A 27 8.95 0.56 15.35
CA TRP A 27 9.70 -0.05 16.44
C TRP A 27 10.33 -1.39 16.02
N ALA A 28 9.56 -2.24 15.33
CA ALA A 28 10.05 -3.51 14.82
C ALA A 28 11.10 -3.31 13.71
N SER A 29 10.93 -2.30 12.84
CA SER A 29 11.90 -1.98 11.79
C SER A 29 13.25 -1.59 12.40
N VAL A 30 13.26 -0.65 13.34
CA VAL A 30 14.47 -0.21 14.04
C VAL A 30 15.16 -1.37 14.76
N GLY A 31 14.38 -2.23 15.42
CA GLY A 31 14.92 -3.42 16.10
C GLY A 31 15.55 -4.44 15.14
N LEU A 32 14.98 -4.62 13.95
CA LEU A 32 15.48 -5.57 12.94
C LEU A 32 16.67 -5.02 12.15
N THR A 33 16.66 -3.73 11.82
CA THR A 33 17.69 -3.08 11.00
C THR A 33 18.80 -2.45 11.82
N GLY A 34 18.70 -2.46 13.16
CA GLY A 34 19.65 -1.83 14.06
C GLY A 34 19.69 -0.30 13.94
N GLY A 35 18.63 0.31 13.41
CA GLY A 35 18.57 1.74 13.12
C GLY A 35 19.34 2.17 11.86
N ILE A 36 19.71 1.22 10.97
CA ILE A 36 20.42 1.49 9.70
C ILE A 36 19.45 1.99 8.60
N ASP A 37 18.15 2.13 8.92
CA ASP A 37 17.14 2.71 8.05
C ASP A 37 17.53 4.16 7.68
N GLY A 38 18.09 4.35 6.48
CA GLY A 38 18.51 5.64 5.94
C GLY A 38 20.02 5.78 5.66
N SER A 39 20.87 4.80 5.97
CA SER A 39 22.28 4.88 5.55
C SER A 39 22.44 4.41 4.10
N VAL A 40 22.99 5.27 3.23
CA VAL A 40 23.43 4.96 1.85
C VAL A 40 24.47 3.82 1.81
N SER A 41 25.03 3.46 2.96
CA SER A 41 25.95 2.35 3.14
C SER A 41 25.29 1.02 2.80
N ARG A 42 25.89 0.29 1.85
CA ARG A 42 25.45 -1.06 1.49
C ARG A 42 25.41 -1.94 2.75
N PRO A 43 24.26 -2.55 3.08
CA PRO A 43 24.19 -3.44 4.23
C PRO A 43 25.16 -4.62 4.04
N GLY A 44 25.70 -5.14 5.15
CA GLY A 44 26.55 -6.33 5.09
C GLY A 44 25.84 -7.48 4.37
N PHE A 45 26.56 -8.23 3.55
CA PHE A 45 26.00 -9.32 2.73
C PHE A 45 25.15 -10.31 3.53
N SER A 46 25.60 -10.67 4.74
CA SER A 46 24.86 -11.56 5.66
C SER A 46 23.52 -10.98 6.11
N PHE A 47 23.44 -9.66 6.31
CA PHE A 47 22.20 -8.97 6.65
C PHE A 47 21.26 -8.90 5.46
N ALA A 48 21.80 -8.55 4.28
CA ALA A 48 21.03 -8.43 3.05
C ALA A 48 20.34 -9.75 2.65
N ILE A 49 20.98 -10.89 2.93
CA ILE A 49 20.39 -12.22 2.71
C ILE A 49 19.56 -12.67 3.92
N GLY A 50 20.07 -12.50 5.13
CA GLY A 50 19.42 -13.01 6.34
C GLY A 50 18.03 -12.43 6.58
N LEU A 51 17.85 -11.12 6.33
CA LEU A 51 16.58 -10.44 6.61
C LEU A 51 15.43 -10.94 5.71
N PRO A 52 15.51 -10.91 4.36
CA PRO A 52 14.41 -11.40 3.53
C PRO A 52 14.13 -12.88 3.70
N PHE A 53 15.16 -13.73 3.84
CA PHE A 53 14.96 -15.16 4.05
C PHE A 53 14.38 -15.48 5.43
N GLY A 54 14.79 -14.78 6.49
CA GLY A 54 14.21 -14.92 7.82
C GLY A 54 12.73 -14.53 7.85
N VAL A 55 12.39 -13.42 7.19
CA VAL A 55 10.99 -12.98 7.05
C VAL A 55 10.17 -13.95 6.22
N ALA A 56 10.70 -14.45 5.11
CA ALA A 56 10.04 -15.47 4.30
C ALA A 56 9.74 -16.74 5.10
N ALA A 57 10.71 -17.21 5.89
CA ALA A 57 10.53 -18.36 6.78
C ALA A 57 9.48 -18.09 7.87
N ALA A 58 9.47 -16.89 8.46
CA ALA A 58 8.50 -16.49 9.46
C ALA A 58 7.06 -16.45 8.89
N ILE A 59 6.88 -15.86 7.70
CA ILE A 59 5.58 -15.85 7.00
C ILE A 59 5.12 -17.27 6.69
N PHE A 60 6.03 -18.11 6.17
CA PHE A 60 5.72 -19.50 5.85
C PHE A 60 5.28 -20.29 7.10
N ALA A 61 6.02 -20.18 8.19
CA ALA A 61 5.69 -20.81 9.47
C ALA A 61 4.36 -20.29 10.04
N PHE A 62 4.11 -18.97 9.96
CA PHE A 62 2.87 -18.36 10.40
C PHE A 62 1.66 -18.87 9.60
N PHE A 63 1.78 -18.98 8.27
CA PHE A 63 0.69 -19.52 7.43
C PHE A 63 0.45 -21.01 7.69
N LEU A 64 1.48 -21.77 8.06
CA LEU A 64 1.37 -23.17 8.45
C LEU A 64 0.68 -23.35 9.79
N ALA A 65 1.03 -22.55 10.79
CA ALA A 65 0.39 -22.57 12.10
C ALA A 65 -1.10 -22.16 12.01
N THR A 66 -1.42 -21.14 11.22
CA THR A 66 -2.79 -20.60 11.10
C THR A 66 -3.64 -21.28 10.02
N ARG A 67 -3.04 -22.14 9.18
CA ARG A 67 -3.65 -22.71 7.97
C ARG A 67 -4.23 -21.64 7.03
N ALA A 68 -3.61 -20.46 6.98
CA ALA A 68 -4.08 -19.31 6.20
C ALA A 68 -3.79 -19.40 4.69
N PHE A 69 -3.06 -20.42 4.23
CA PHE A 69 -2.71 -20.62 2.81
C PHE A 69 -3.92 -20.67 1.84
N ARG A 70 -5.12 -21.00 2.32
CA ARG A 70 -6.35 -21.11 1.51
C ARG A 70 -6.92 -19.76 1.04
N SER A 71 -6.24 -18.65 1.31
CA SER A 71 -6.76 -17.29 1.07
C SER A 71 -5.82 -16.43 0.23
N ALA A 72 -4.84 -17.02 -0.47
CA ALA A 72 -3.64 -16.36 -0.98
C ALA A 72 -3.82 -15.16 -1.96
N ASP A 73 -5.02 -14.85 -2.44
CA ASP A 73 -5.28 -13.65 -3.25
C ASP A 73 -5.97 -12.55 -2.43
N GLY A 74 -5.27 -11.99 -1.44
CA GLY A 74 -5.83 -11.04 -0.47
C GLY A 74 -6.63 -9.88 -1.08
N PHE A 75 -6.09 -9.24 -2.13
CA PHE A 75 -6.72 -8.10 -2.80
C PHE A 75 -7.90 -8.46 -3.71
N THR A 76 -7.78 -9.52 -4.51
CA THR A 76 -8.88 -9.94 -5.39
C THR A 76 -10.09 -10.40 -4.56
N TYR A 77 -9.84 -11.13 -3.47
CA TYR A 77 -10.89 -11.52 -2.53
C TYR A 77 -11.46 -10.31 -1.77
N PHE A 78 -10.67 -9.29 -1.46
CA PHE A 78 -11.19 -8.05 -0.86
C PHE A 78 -12.26 -7.39 -1.73
N ILE A 79 -11.89 -7.13 -2.98
CA ILE A 79 -12.78 -6.47 -3.94
C ILE A 79 -13.99 -7.36 -4.21
N SER A 80 -13.77 -8.67 -4.35
CA SER A 80 -14.85 -9.64 -4.55
C SER A 80 -15.82 -9.67 -3.37
N ASP A 81 -15.31 -9.65 -2.13
CA ASP A 81 -16.15 -9.67 -0.94
C ASP A 81 -16.99 -8.39 -0.83
N LEU A 82 -16.39 -7.24 -1.15
CA LEU A 82 -17.08 -5.95 -1.17
C LEU A 82 -18.17 -5.87 -2.24
N HIS A 83 -17.94 -6.44 -3.43
CA HIS A 83 -18.89 -6.35 -4.53
C HIS A 83 -19.95 -7.45 -4.54
N PHE A 84 -19.56 -8.69 -4.21
CA PHE A 84 -20.36 -9.90 -4.43
C PHE A 84 -20.72 -10.66 -3.15
N GLN A 85 -20.12 -10.35 -1.99
CA GLN A 85 -20.42 -11.01 -0.70
C GLN A 85 -20.99 -10.02 0.33
N ASP A 86 -21.69 -8.97 -0.10
CA ASP A 86 -22.27 -7.95 0.79
C ASP A 86 -21.26 -7.25 1.72
N GLY A 87 -19.98 -7.22 1.34
CA GLY A 87 -18.89 -6.74 2.18
C GLY A 87 -18.56 -7.65 3.36
N ARG A 88 -19.07 -8.88 3.41
CA ARG A 88 -18.84 -9.84 4.49
C ARG A 88 -17.49 -10.52 4.33
N ARG A 89 -16.50 -10.02 5.07
CA ARG A 89 -15.17 -10.64 5.16
C ARG A 89 -14.88 -11.14 6.57
N LYS A 90 -14.36 -12.36 6.68
CA LYS A 90 -14.00 -12.94 7.99
C LYS A 90 -12.73 -12.27 8.50
N LEU A 91 -12.83 -11.57 9.63
CA LEU A 91 -11.74 -10.83 10.26
C LEU A 91 -10.45 -11.65 10.44
N ARG A 92 -10.57 -12.95 10.74
CA ARG A 92 -9.41 -13.86 10.88
C ARG A 92 -8.49 -13.89 9.65
N TYR A 93 -9.07 -13.88 8.44
CA TYR A 93 -8.28 -13.96 7.21
C TYR A 93 -7.63 -12.63 6.93
N SER A 94 -8.35 -11.53 7.16
CA SER A 94 -7.81 -10.18 7.00
C SER A 94 -6.68 -9.85 7.96
N LEU A 95 -6.77 -10.30 9.21
CA LEU A 95 -5.66 -10.15 10.15
C LEU A 95 -4.47 -11.02 9.77
N SER A 96 -4.69 -12.24 9.28
CA SER A 96 -3.59 -13.14 8.87
C SER A 96 -2.82 -12.57 7.67
N HIS A 97 -3.53 -12.07 6.65
CA HIS A 97 -2.93 -11.36 5.50
C HIS A 97 -2.27 -10.06 5.88
N GLY A 98 -2.89 -9.34 6.81
CA GLY A 98 -2.36 -8.15 7.43
C GLY A 98 -0.99 -8.35 8.05
N VAL A 99 -0.87 -9.33 8.93
CA VAL A 99 0.39 -9.69 9.60
C VAL A 99 1.44 -10.08 8.58
N ALA A 100 1.09 -10.87 7.56
CA ALA A 100 2.03 -11.20 6.50
C ALA A 100 2.50 -9.98 5.69
N THR A 101 1.61 -9.02 5.43
CA THR A 101 1.97 -7.74 4.78
C THR A 101 2.94 -6.95 5.65
N VAL A 102 2.67 -6.82 6.95
CA VAL A 102 3.58 -6.17 7.92
C VAL A 102 4.95 -6.85 7.92
N LEU A 103 4.99 -8.18 7.94
CA LEU A 103 6.23 -8.93 7.84
C LEU A 103 6.97 -8.66 6.52
N LEU A 104 6.28 -8.63 5.38
CA LEU A 104 6.88 -8.28 4.10
C LEU A 104 7.49 -6.87 4.12
N VAL A 105 6.80 -5.88 4.72
CA VAL A 105 7.35 -4.52 4.89
C VAL A 105 8.64 -4.56 5.71
N LEU A 106 8.65 -5.29 6.83
CA LEU A 106 9.84 -5.46 7.68
C LEU A 106 10.99 -6.17 6.95
N GLY A 107 10.66 -7.10 6.05
CA GLY A 107 11.62 -7.78 5.17
C GLY A 107 12.09 -6.99 3.96
N LYS A 108 11.80 -5.67 3.91
CA LYS A 108 12.13 -4.76 2.80
C LYS A 108 11.41 -5.09 1.48
N GLY A 109 10.28 -5.79 1.54
CA GLY A 109 9.39 -5.97 0.39
C GLY A 109 8.86 -4.63 -0.12
N VAL A 110 8.68 -4.51 -1.44
CA VAL A 110 8.08 -3.31 -2.06
C VAL A 110 6.56 -3.40 -1.91
N VAL A 111 6.09 -3.01 -0.73
CA VAL A 111 4.68 -3.01 -0.33
C VAL A 111 4.53 -2.01 0.82
N GLY A 112 3.33 -1.46 0.98
CA GLY A 112 3.01 -0.53 2.06
C GLY A 112 2.03 -1.10 3.10
N ILE A 113 2.04 -0.51 4.30
CA ILE A 113 1.18 -0.90 5.42
C ILE A 113 -0.31 -0.57 5.15
N GLU A 114 -0.60 0.33 4.22
CA GLU A 114 -1.96 0.77 3.91
C GLU A 114 -2.87 -0.40 3.51
N GLY A 115 -2.30 -1.43 2.87
CA GLY A 115 -3.03 -2.64 2.52
C GLY A 115 -3.56 -3.38 3.73
N PHE A 116 -2.73 -3.53 4.77
CA PHE A 116 -3.13 -4.14 6.04
C PHE A 116 -4.22 -3.32 6.73
N CYS A 117 -3.98 -2.02 6.91
CA CYS A 117 -4.92 -1.14 7.61
C CYS A 117 -6.29 -1.14 6.92
N MET A 118 -6.30 -1.01 5.58
CA MET A 118 -7.51 -1.04 4.78
C MET A 118 -8.30 -2.34 4.95
N GLU A 119 -7.61 -3.48 4.88
CA GLU A 119 -8.28 -4.79 4.97
C GLU A 119 -8.82 -5.06 6.38
N ALA A 120 -8.00 -4.79 7.41
CA ALA A 120 -8.38 -5.00 8.81
C ALA A 120 -9.55 -4.09 9.22
N LEU A 121 -9.52 -2.82 8.85
CA LEU A 121 -10.58 -1.86 9.20
C LEU A 121 -11.85 -2.08 8.38
N SER A 122 -11.74 -2.51 7.13
CA SER A 122 -12.90 -2.91 6.34
C SER A 122 -13.58 -4.15 6.91
N ALA A 123 -12.80 -5.17 7.29
CA ALA A 123 -13.33 -6.35 7.99
C ALA A 123 -13.95 -5.98 9.35
N THR A 124 -13.39 -5.01 10.06
CA THR A 124 -13.95 -4.48 11.31
C THR A 124 -15.30 -3.78 11.06
N GLY A 125 -15.40 -2.97 10.01
CA GLY A 125 -16.66 -2.33 9.62
C GLY A 125 -17.74 -3.34 9.24
N SER A 126 -17.37 -4.39 8.51
CA SER A 126 -18.25 -5.52 8.20
C SER A 126 -18.71 -6.26 9.45
N TRP A 127 -17.78 -6.53 10.38
CA TRP A 127 -18.07 -7.18 11.65
C TRP A 127 -19.06 -6.34 12.49
N LEU A 128 -18.87 -5.02 12.59
CA LEU A 128 -19.84 -4.11 13.22
C LEU A 128 -21.22 -4.21 12.54
N GLY A 129 -21.27 -4.15 11.21
CA GLY A 129 -22.52 -4.25 10.45
C GLY A 129 -23.29 -5.54 10.75
N THR A 130 -22.59 -6.67 10.79
CA THR A 130 -23.19 -7.96 11.16
C THR A 130 -23.60 -8.05 12.63
N ARG A 131 -22.80 -7.48 13.55
CA ARG A 131 -23.08 -7.50 15.00
C ARG A 131 -24.31 -6.69 15.38
N PHE A 132 -24.59 -5.62 14.64
CA PHE A 132 -25.79 -4.78 14.78
C PHE A 132 -26.93 -5.21 13.85
N SER A 133 -26.82 -6.37 13.19
CA SER A 133 -27.84 -6.93 12.30
C SER A 133 -28.31 -5.95 11.21
N LEU A 134 -27.38 -5.17 10.66
CA LEU A 134 -27.68 -4.21 9.59
C LEU A 134 -27.97 -4.92 8.26
N SER A 135 -28.62 -4.21 7.34
CA SER A 135 -28.86 -4.74 5.99
C SER A 135 -27.54 -4.99 5.25
N ALA A 136 -27.57 -5.84 4.22
CA ALA A 136 -26.42 -6.12 3.36
C ALA A 136 -25.77 -4.82 2.83
N ASN A 137 -26.59 -3.90 2.31
CA ASN A 137 -26.12 -2.61 1.82
C ASN A 137 -25.46 -1.77 2.92
N GLN A 138 -26.04 -1.71 4.12
CA GLN A 138 -25.46 -0.97 5.24
C GLN A 138 -24.14 -1.60 5.74
N THR A 139 -24.06 -2.93 5.73
CA THR A 139 -22.84 -3.67 6.09
C THR A 139 -21.73 -3.41 5.08
N ARG A 140 -22.04 -3.45 3.77
CA ARG A 140 -21.12 -3.05 2.70
C ARG A 140 -20.66 -1.60 2.85
N THR A 141 -21.57 -0.68 3.17
CA THR A 141 -21.23 0.72 3.45
C THR A 141 -20.30 0.84 4.66
N LEU A 142 -20.50 0.10 5.76
CA LEU A 142 -19.57 0.15 6.89
C LEU A 142 -18.20 -0.47 6.56
N ALA A 143 -18.16 -1.56 5.79
CA ALA A 143 -16.91 -2.14 5.32
C ALA A 143 -16.14 -1.15 4.43
N ALA A 144 -16.85 -0.41 3.59
CA ALA A 144 -16.30 0.69 2.79
C ALA A 144 -15.83 1.86 3.66
N CYS A 145 -16.60 2.27 4.67
CA CYS A 145 -16.17 3.28 5.66
C CYS A 145 -14.86 2.88 6.34
N GLY A 146 -14.68 1.59 6.66
CA GLY A 146 -13.44 1.08 7.25
C GLY A 146 -12.24 1.22 6.32
N ALA A 147 -12.39 0.84 5.05
CA ALA A 147 -11.35 1.01 4.03
C ALA A 147 -11.00 2.50 3.82
N THR A 148 -12.03 3.35 3.67
CA THR A 148 -11.89 4.80 3.52
C THR A 148 -11.17 5.44 4.70
N ALA A 149 -11.59 5.09 5.93
CA ALA A 149 -11.01 5.62 7.16
C ALA A 149 -9.55 5.18 7.33
N ALA A 150 -9.20 3.95 6.95
CA ALA A 150 -7.83 3.46 6.97
C ALA A 150 -6.91 4.29 6.05
N ILE A 151 -7.31 4.47 4.79
CA ILE A 151 -6.53 5.24 3.81
C ILE A 151 -6.40 6.69 4.26
N ALA A 152 -7.49 7.29 4.75
CA ALA A 152 -7.48 8.64 5.28
C ALA A 152 -6.54 8.79 6.49
N ALA A 153 -6.51 7.79 7.39
CA ALA A 153 -5.62 7.79 8.55
C ALA A 153 -4.14 7.61 8.18
N VAL A 154 -3.83 6.76 7.19
CA VAL A 154 -2.44 6.53 6.73
C VAL A 154 -1.92 7.75 5.96
N LEU A 155 -2.68 8.22 4.97
CA LEU A 155 -2.22 9.27 4.05
C LEU A 155 -2.45 10.68 4.59
N GLY A 156 -3.29 10.84 5.62
CA GLY A 156 -3.71 12.16 6.10
C GLY A 156 -4.58 12.95 5.10
N GLN A 157 -5.03 12.32 4.02
CA GLN A 157 -5.80 12.95 2.94
C GLN A 157 -7.24 12.42 2.91
N PRO A 158 -8.17 12.99 3.69
CA PRO A 158 -9.53 12.47 3.80
C PRO A 158 -10.31 12.56 2.49
N THR A 159 -10.15 13.65 1.74
CA THR A 159 -10.88 13.88 0.48
C THR A 159 -10.51 12.87 -0.60
N ALA A 160 -9.20 12.64 -0.79
CA ALA A 160 -8.72 11.64 -1.74
C ALA A 160 -9.17 10.23 -1.35
N ALA A 161 -9.15 9.90 -0.05
CA ALA A 161 -9.51 8.57 0.44
C ALA A 161 -10.97 8.19 0.15
N PHE A 162 -11.94 9.07 0.43
CA PHE A 162 -13.35 8.73 0.19
C PHE A 162 -13.70 8.71 -1.31
N LEU A 163 -13.08 9.57 -2.13
CA LEU A 163 -13.25 9.55 -3.58
C LEU A 163 -12.69 8.25 -4.18
N PHE A 164 -11.50 7.84 -3.75
CA PHE A 164 -10.88 6.59 -4.16
C PHE A 164 -11.78 5.38 -3.88
N VAL A 165 -12.37 5.30 -2.68
CA VAL A 165 -13.25 4.18 -2.33
C VAL A 165 -14.58 4.22 -3.09
N ILE A 166 -15.13 5.40 -3.37
CA ILE A 166 -16.33 5.52 -4.22
C ILE A 166 -16.05 4.96 -5.62
N GLU A 167 -14.95 5.38 -6.23
CA GLU A 167 -14.53 4.91 -7.56
C GLU A 167 -14.30 3.40 -7.57
N LEU A 168 -13.59 2.89 -6.56
CA LEU A 168 -13.26 1.48 -6.41
C LEU A 168 -14.48 0.58 -6.16
N LEU A 169 -15.55 1.08 -5.52
CA LEU A 169 -16.70 0.26 -5.10
C LEU A 169 -17.96 0.34 -5.95
N TYR A 170 -18.22 1.49 -6.58
CA TYR A 170 -19.50 1.72 -7.25
C TYR A 170 -19.35 1.88 -8.77
N GLY A 171 -18.12 2.10 -9.26
CA GLY A 171 -17.94 2.68 -10.58
C GLY A 171 -18.73 4.00 -10.69
N TRP A 172 -18.59 4.70 -11.81
CA TRP A 172 -19.15 6.05 -11.96
C TRP A 172 -20.70 6.11 -12.01
N GLY A 173 -21.42 5.00 -11.75
CA GLY A 173 -22.86 4.85 -12.03
C GLY A 173 -23.80 4.73 -10.82
N SER A 174 -23.32 4.74 -9.57
CA SER A 174 -24.20 4.57 -8.40
C SER A 174 -23.77 5.42 -7.20
N PHE A 175 -23.99 6.73 -7.28
CA PHE A 175 -23.88 7.63 -6.14
C PHE A 175 -25.04 7.38 -5.17
N SER A 176 -24.80 6.58 -4.14
CA SER A 176 -25.74 6.40 -3.04
C SER A 176 -25.55 7.48 -1.97
N PHE A 177 -26.58 7.72 -1.15
CA PHE A 177 -26.54 8.58 0.05
C PHE A 177 -25.40 8.23 1.05
N ALA A 178 -24.71 7.10 0.84
CA ALA A 178 -23.56 6.62 1.60
C ALA A 178 -22.29 7.50 1.48
N VAL A 179 -22.20 8.41 0.50
CA VAL A 179 -21.04 9.31 0.34
C VAL A 179 -20.77 10.12 1.62
N GLY A 180 -21.83 10.62 2.26
CA GLY A 180 -21.71 11.37 3.51
C GLY A 180 -21.08 10.55 4.65
N THR A 181 -21.41 9.25 4.74
CA THR A 181 -20.82 8.37 5.76
C THR A 181 -19.35 8.05 5.48
N TYR A 182 -18.94 7.94 4.21
CA TYR A 182 -17.53 7.77 3.83
C TYR A 182 -16.71 9.00 4.19
N ALA A 183 -17.23 10.19 3.85
CA ALA A 183 -16.58 11.45 4.20
C ALA A 183 -16.41 11.59 5.71
N VAL A 184 -17.46 11.39 6.50
CA VAL A 184 -17.36 11.48 7.98
C VAL A 184 -16.31 10.51 8.53
N ALA A 185 -16.31 9.26 8.08
CA ALA A 185 -15.32 8.27 8.52
C ALA A 185 -13.89 8.70 8.16
N ALA A 186 -13.67 9.20 6.93
CA ALA A 186 -12.37 9.71 6.47
C ALA A 186 -11.88 10.90 7.31
N PHE A 187 -12.70 11.94 7.47
CA PHE A 187 -12.32 13.16 8.18
C PHE A 187 -12.01 12.87 9.65
N VAL A 188 -12.86 12.09 10.34
CA VAL A 188 -12.62 11.71 11.74
C VAL A 188 -11.31 10.92 11.87
N ALA A 189 -11.07 9.95 10.99
CA ALA A 189 -9.87 9.12 11.03
C ALA A 189 -8.60 9.92 10.74
N ALA A 190 -8.61 10.77 9.70
CA ALA A 190 -7.47 11.62 9.35
C ALA A 190 -7.13 12.60 10.48
N SER A 191 -8.13 13.31 11.02
CA SER A 191 -7.92 14.27 12.10
C SER A 191 -7.35 13.62 13.36
N LEU A 192 -7.88 12.44 13.75
CA LEU A 192 -7.39 11.73 14.92
C LEU A 192 -5.99 11.15 14.72
N SER A 193 -5.74 10.54 13.54
CA SER A 193 -4.43 9.98 13.19
C SER A 193 -3.33 11.06 13.19
N GLN A 194 -3.61 12.23 12.60
CA GLN A 194 -2.69 13.36 12.59
C GLN A 194 -2.44 13.92 13.98
N SER A 195 -3.49 14.00 14.82
CA SER A 195 -3.35 14.45 16.21
C SER A 195 -2.44 13.52 17.03
N LEU A 196 -2.62 12.20 16.88
CA LEU A 196 -1.83 11.20 17.61
C LEU A 196 -0.39 11.04 17.08
N THR A 197 -0.17 11.39 15.82
CA THR A 197 1.16 11.27 15.17
C THR A 197 1.83 12.64 14.99
N SER A 198 1.30 13.67 15.67
CA SER A 198 1.85 15.03 15.70
C SER A 198 3.29 15.04 16.25
N PRO A 199 4.22 15.85 15.69
CA PRO A 199 4.00 16.97 14.77
C PRO A 199 4.05 16.65 13.27
N THR A 200 4.44 15.44 12.87
CA THR A 200 4.63 15.11 11.45
C THR A 200 3.40 14.42 10.84
N GLY A 201 2.74 13.48 11.52
CA GLY A 201 1.74 12.62 10.87
C GLY A 201 2.39 11.39 10.21
N ILE A 202 1.63 10.32 9.97
CA ILE A 202 2.17 9.09 9.35
C ILE A 202 2.75 9.40 7.96
N PHE A 203 1.97 10.06 7.10
CA PHE A 203 2.42 10.44 5.76
C PHE A 203 3.69 11.31 5.78
N ASN A 204 3.76 12.37 6.61
CA ASN A 204 4.97 13.20 6.62
C ASN A 204 6.13 12.55 7.39
N SER A 205 5.88 11.58 8.27
CA SER A 205 6.95 10.74 8.83
C SER A 205 7.61 9.85 7.76
N VAL A 206 6.88 9.58 6.68
CA VAL A 206 7.30 8.74 5.56
C VAL A 206 7.91 9.57 4.43
N PHE A 207 7.26 10.68 4.04
CA PHE A 207 7.66 11.52 2.91
C PHE A 207 8.47 12.77 3.30
N GLY A 208 8.75 12.95 4.60
CA GLY A 208 9.32 14.18 5.15
C GLY A 208 8.25 15.24 5.42
N SER A 209 8.60 16.25 6.23
CA SER A 209 7.72 17.40 6.45
C SER A 209 7.51 18.17 5.14
N ASP A 210 6.36 18.84 5.04
CA ASP A 210 5.96 19.72 3.93
C ASP A 210 7.04 20.75 3.51
N ALA A 211 8.12 20.92 4.25
CA ALA A 211 9.20 21.84 3.90
C ALA A 211 9.83 21.56 2.53
N GLY A 212 9.82 20.34 1.99
CA GLY A 212 10.35 20.05 0.65
C GLY A 212 9.32 20.24 -0.47
N LEU A 213 8.20 19.51 -0.37
CA LEU A 213 7.14 19.53 -1.37
C LEU A 213 6.31 20.83 -1.31
N ALA A 214 5.99 21.33 -0.13
CA ALA A 214 5.31 22.62 0.01
C ALA A 214 6.27 23.80 -0.16
N ALA A 215 7.58 23.69 0.05
CA ALA A 215 8.49 24.72 -0.47
C ALA A 215 8.53 24.67 -2.00
N ALA A 216 8.75 23.51 -2.63
CA ALA A 216 8.71 23.40 -4.10
C ALA A 216 7.40 23.95 -4.72
N ILE A 217 6.26 23.81 -4.02
CA ILE A 217 4.96 24.36 -4.43
C ILE A 217 4.77 25.85 -4.05
N ARG A 218 5.41 26.36 -2.98
CA ARG A 218 5.18 27.72 -2.44
C ARG A 218 6.30 28.73 -2.73
N THR A 219 7.54 28.30 -2.95
CA THR A 219 8.71 29.20 -3.05
C THR A 219 8.99 29.71 -4.46
N GLU A 220 8.44 29.07 -5.49
CA GLU A 220 8.41 29.66 -6.82
C GLU A 220 6.97 29.82 -7.24
N SER A 221 6.53 31.07 -7.38
CA SER A 221 5.44 31.39 -8.29
C SER A 221 5.80 30.80 -9.64
N PHE A 222 5.32 29.58 -9.92
CA PHE A 222 5.34 28.99 -11.25
C PHE A 222 4.56 29.94 -12.15
N GLU A 223 5.24 30.92 -12.75
CA GLU A 223 4.73 31.71 -13.87
C GLU A 223 4.74 30.82 -15.12
N LEU A 224 4.04 29.69 -15.04
CA LEU A 224 3.78 28.84 -16.18
C LEU A 224 2.80 29.60 -17.07
N THR A 225 3.24 29.93 -18.27
CA THR A 225 2.29 30.32 -19.32
C THR A 225 1.28 29.18 -19.48
N ILE A 226 0.00 29.52 -19.68
CA ILE A 226 -1.09 28.52 -19.77
C ILE A 226 -0.79 27.44 -20.82
N GLN A 227 -0.09 27.81 -21.89
CA GLN A 227 0.35 26.87 -22.94
C GLN A 227 1.36 25.84 -22.40
N THR A 228 2.39 26.27 -21.67
CA THR A 228 3.38 25.39 -21.06
C THR A 228 2.73 24.51 -20.00
N ALA A 229 1.83 25.07 -19.18
CA ALA A 229 1.09 24.28 -18.18
C ALA A 229 0.27 23.16 -18.83
N LEU A 230 -0.51 23.48 -19.88
CA LEU A 230 -1.31 22.50 -20.61
C LEU A 230 -0.44 21.44 -21.29
N PHE A 231 0.69 21.84 -21.87
CA PHE A 231 1.65 20.91 -22.47
C PHE A 231 2.25 19.96 -21.43
N CYS A 232 2.72 20.47 -20.30
CA CYS A 232 3.26 19.64 -19.21
C CYS A 232 2.21 18.67 -18.67
N VAL A 233 0.98 19.14 -18.44
CA VAL A 233 -0.13 18.28 -17.99
C VAL A 233 -0.42 17.17 -19.00
N LEU A 234 -0.42 17.48 -20.30
CA LEU A 234 -0.63 16.49 -21.36
C LEU A 234 0.48 15.43 -21.35
N VAL A 235 1.74 15.86 -21.35
CA VAL A 235 2.91 14.95 -21.37
C VAL A 235 2.91 14.04 -20.13
N VAL A 236 2.75 14.62 -18.94
CA VAL A 236 2.72 13.87 -17.69
C VAL A 236 1.54 12.91 -17.65
N SER A 237 0.36 13.33 -18.11
CA SER A 237 -0.84 12.47 -18.11
C SER A 237 -0.68 11.26 -19.05
N ILE A 238 -0.13 11.46 -20.26
CA ILE A 238 0.14 10.37 -21.20
C ILE A 238 1.20 9.42 -20.61
N ALA A 239 2.29 9.97 -20.09
CA ALA A 239 3.36 9.18 -19.50
C ALA A 239 2.87 8.37 -18.28
N ALA A 240 2.05 8.98 -17.42
CA ALA A 240 1.46 8.32 -16.26
C ALA A 240 0.48 7.21 -16.69
N GLY A 241 -0.34 7.46 -17.71
CA GLY A 241 -1.24 6.45 -18.28
C GLY A 241 -0.49 5.24 -18.86
N LEU A 242 0.59 5.48 -19.61
CA LEU A 242 1.45 4.43 -20.15
C LEU A 242 2.18 3.65 -19.05
N LEU A 243 2.73 4.35 -18.05
CA LEU A 243 3.39 3.72 -16.91
C LEU A 243 2.41 2.89 -16.09
N GLY A 244 1.20 3.39 -15.85
CA GLY A 244 0.14 2.67 -15.17
C GLY A 244 -0.25 1.39 -15.91
N ALA A 245 -0.48 1.48 -17.22
CA ALA A 245 -0.77 0.31 -18.06
C ALA A 245 0.38 -0.71 -18.04
N PHE A 246 1.62 -0.24 -18.13
CA PHE A 246 2.82 -1.08 -18.04
C PHE A 246 2.94 -1.75 -16.66
N ALA A 247 2.77 -1.01 -15.56
CA ALA A 247 2.83 -1.54 -14.21
C ALA A 247 1.75 -2.60 -13.98
N ILE A 248 0.51 -2.36 -14.43
CA ILE A 248 -0.58 -3.35 -14.38
C ILE A 248 -0.21 -4.59 -15.18
N TRP A 249 0.32 -4.43 -16.39
CA TRP A 249 0.77 -5.55 -17.22
C TRP A 249 1.87 -6.37 -16.53
N VAL A 250 2.89 -5.72 -15.95
CA VAL A 250 3.96 -6.41 -15.21
C VAL A 250 3.41 -7.17 -14.00
N HIS A 251 2.54 -6.57 -13.21
CA HIS A 251 1.93 -7.23 -12.04
C HIS A 251 1.13 -8.46 -12.47
N ARG A 252 0.23 -8.30 -13.46
CA ARG A 252 -0.59 -9.40 -13.97
C ARG A 252 0.25 -10.51 -14.60
N LYS A 253 1.28 -10.15 -15.38
CA LYS A 253 2.13 -11.12 -16.05
C LYS A 253 2.99 -11.89 -15.06
N THR A 254 3.60 -11.19 -14.08
CA THR A 254 4.40 -11.81 -13.02
C THR A 254 3.57 -12.77 -12.19
N ASP A 255 2.37 -12.35 -11.79
CA ASP A 255 1.43 -13.20 -11.07
C ASP A 255 1.03 -14.45 -11.87
N GLN A 256 0.67 -14.28 -13.14
CA GLN A 256 0.33 -15.41 -14.03
C GLN A 256 1.47 -16.40 -14.22
N GLU A 257 2.70 -15.94 -14.43
CA GLU A 257 3.85 -16.82 -14.63
C GLU A 257 4.21 -17.56 -13.34
N LEU A 258 4.15 -16.90 -12.18
CA LEU A 258 4.40 -17.54 -10.89
C LEU A 258 3.30 -18.56 -10.53
N HIS A 259 2.05 -18.26 -10.87
CA HIS A 259 0.97 -19.25 -10.79
C HIS A 259 1.23 -20.45 -11.69
N ARG A 260 1.66 -20.25 -12.94
CA ARG A 260 1.96 -21.36 -13.87
C ARG A 260 3.14 -22.22 -13.41
N LEU A 261 4.19 -21.59 -12.90
CA LEU A 261 5.42 -22.29 -12.49
C LEU A 261 5.24 -23.07 -11.18
N PHE A 262 4.51 -22.49 -10.22
CA PHE A 262 4.48 -23.01 -8.85
C PHE A 262 3.14 -23.58 -8.41
N ASP A 263 2.05 -23.29 -9.12
CA ASP A 263 0.71 -23.80 -8.78
C ASP A 263 -0.04 -24.37 -10.01
N PRO A 264 0.41 -25.52 -10.55
CA PRO A 264 -0.15 -26.10 -11.77
C PRO A 264 -1.56 -26.70 -11.59
N ARG A 265 -2.15 -26.67 -10.40
CA ARG A 265 -3.50 -27.21 -10.14
C ARG A 265 -4.51 -26.06 -10.13
N LYS A 266 -5.60 -26.21 -10.90
CA LYS A 266 -6.84 -25.38 -10.87
C LYS A 266 -7.55 -25.35 -9.49
N ALA A 267 -6.90 -25.79 -8.42
CA ALA A 267 -7.50 -25.85 -7.10
C ALA A 267 -7.47 -24.46 -6.48
N ARG A 268 -8.59 -24.11 -5.87
CA ARG A 268 -8.92 -22.84 -5.19
C ARG A 268 -7.99 -22.47 -4.01
N ASP A 269 -6.98 -23.29 -3.73
CA ASP A 269 -6.15 -23.25 -2.53
C ASP A 269 -4.65 -23.34 -2.92
N MET A 270 -3.86 -22.34 -2.53
CA MET A 270 -2.39 -22.35 -2.68
C MET A 270 -1.80 -23.51 -1.87
N THR A 271 -1.02 -24.38 -2.51
CA THR A 271 -0.30 -25.45 -1.79
C THR A 271 0.81 -24.86 -0.91
N SER A 272 1.13 -25.51 0.21
CA SER A 272 2.23 -25.06 1.09
C SER A 272 3.57 -25.04 0.35
N SER A 273 3.82 -26.00 -0.53
CA SER A 273 5.02 -26.01 -1.39
C SER A 273 5.06 -24.82 -2.36
N ALA A 274 3.92 -24.46 -2.96
CA ALA A 274 3.85 -23.29 -3.84
C ALA A 274 4.14 -21.99 -3.08
N LEU A 275 3.58 -21.80 -1.87
CA LEU A 275 3.88 -20.62 -1.07
C LEU A 275 5.36 -20.58 -0.68
N ALA A 276 5.96 -21.70 -0.26
CA ALA A 276 7.36 -21.75 0.10
C ALA A 276 8.28 -21.34 -1.07
N LEU A 277 7.98 -21.81 -2.28
CA LEU A 277 8.75 -21.44 -3.48
C LEU A 277 8.58 -19.96 -3.84
N ARG A 278 7.35 -19.42 -3.78
CA ARG A 278 7.10 -17.99 -4.01
C ARG A 278 7.81 -17.11 -2.99
N LEU A 279 7.74 -17.46 -1.70
CA LEU A 279 8.44 -16.76 -0.61
C LEU A 279 9.96 -16.85 -0.78
N GLY A 280 10.47 -18.01 -1.19
CA GLY A 280 11.90 -18.22 -1.47
C GLY A 280 12.39 -17.37 -2.65
N LEU A 281 11.61 -17.29 -3.74
CA LEU A 281 11.91 -16.43 -4.88
C LEU A 281 11.91 -14.95 -4.47
N TRP A 282 10.86 -14.52 -3.75
CA TRP A 282 10.78 -13.16 -3.23
C TRP A 282 11.96 -12.81 -2.32
N ALA A 283 12.33 -13.71 -1.40
CA ALA A 283 13.48 -13.51 -0.53
C ALA A 283 14.80 -13.41 -1.32
N ALA A 284 15.00 -14.27 -2.32
CA ALA A 284 16.20 -14.24 -3.16
C ALA A 284 16.31 -12.94 -3.96
N VAL A 285 15.24 -12.52 -4.63
CA VAL A 285 15.24 -11.29 -5.44
C VAL A 285 15.39 -10.05 -4.55
N THR A 286 14.69 -10.02 -3.41
CA THR A 286 14.77 -8.90 -2.45
C THR A 286 16.16 -8.83 -1.80
N ALA A 287 16.80 -9.97 -1.50
CA ALA A 287 18.15 -10.01 -0.98
C ALA A 287 19.19 -9.46 -1.98
N VAL A 288 19.07 -9.83 -3.25
CA VAL A 288 19.93 -9.28 -4.32
C VAL A 288 19.71 -7.78 -4.47
N ALA A 289 18.45 -7.33 -4.51
CA ALA A 289 18.11 -5.92 -4.62
C ALA A 289 18.62 -5.12 -3.40
N LEU A 290 18.48 -5.65 -2.19
CA LEU A 290 18.97 -5.02 -0.95
C LEU A 290 20.51 -4.93 -0.92
N ALA A 291 21.21 -5.93 -1.46
CA ALA A 291 22.68 -5.92 -1.53
C ALA A 291 23.23 -4.96 -2.59
N GLN A 292 22.57 -4.85 -3.75
CA GLN A 292 23.08 -4.09 -4.90
C GLN A 292 22.52 -2.66 -4.99
N ALA A 293 21.24 -2.49 -4.67
CA ALA A 293 20.48 -1.26 -4.84
C ALA A 293 19.49 -1.05 -3.67
N PRO A 294 19.99 -0.82 -2.44
CA PRO A 294 19.15 -0.72 -1.23
C PRO A 294 18.07 0.37 -1.30
N GLN A 295 18.32 1.43 -2.08
CA GLN A 295 17.35 2.51 -2.34
C GLN A 295 16.08 2.06 -3.08
N VAL A 296 16.12 0.92 -3.78
CA VAL A 296 15.01 0.43 -4.62
C VAL A 296 14.04 -0.43 -3.79
N VAL A 297 14.45 -0.98 -2.65
CA VAL A 297 13.60 -1.87 -1.83
C VAL A 297 12.78 -1.09 -0.79
N GLY A 298 11.85 -1.76 -0.12
CA GLY A 298 10.99 -1.16 0.90
C GLY A 298 10.00 -0.11 0.36
N ALA A 299 9.52 0.76 1.26
CA ALA A 299 8.52 1.78 0.96
C ALA A 299 8.95 2.76 -0.15
N GLY A 300 10.26 3.00 -0.31
CA GLY A 300 10.86 3.83 -1.38
C GLY A 300 10.65 5.32 -1.24
N THR A 301 10.42 5.77 -0.02
CA THR A 301 10.07 7.17 0.27
C THR A 301 11.30 8.04 0.34
N ASP A 302 12.43 7.49 0.83
CA ASP A 302 13.76 8.09 0.73
C ASP A 302 14.14 8.31 -0.74
N LEU A 303 13.92 7.30 -1.60
CA LEU A 303 14.18 7.40 -3.03
C LEU A 303 13.36 8.52 -3.69
N LEU A 304 12.09 8.67 -3.32
CA LEU A 304 11.26 9.78 -3.83
C LEU A 304 11.76 11.12 -3.31
N HIS A 305 12.07 11.22 -2.01
CA HIS A 305 12.55 12.44 -1.38
C HIS A 305 13.87 12.92 -2.00
N ASP A 306 14.83 12.02 -2.15
CA ASP A 306 16.12 12.29 -2.81
C ASP A 306 15.92 12.72 -4.27
N SER A 307 14.97 12.08 -4.97
CA SER A 307 14.67 12.41 -6.36
C SER A 307 14.07 13.80 -6.54
N LEU A 308 13.33 14.29 -5.54
CA LEU A 308 12.72 15.61 -5.57
C LEU A 308 13.65 16.71 -5.02
N SER A 309 14.58 16.37 -4.13
CA SER A 309 15.45 17.33 -3.44
C SER A 309 16.84 17.48 -4.08
N GLN A 310 17.54 16.38 -4.34
CA GLN A 310 18.92 16.37 -4.83
C GLN A 310 18.99 16.10 -6.33
N GLY A 311 17.95 15.45 -6.88
CA GLY A 311 17.88 15.00 -8.25
C GLY A 311 18.72 13.74 -8.49
N TYR A 312 18.14 12.74 -9.12
CA TYR A 312 18.88 11.59 -9.65
C TYR A 312 19.23 11.81 -11.11
N LEU A 313 20.29 11.16 -11.62
CA LEU A 313 20.47 11.05 -13.06
C LEU A 313 19.26 10.33 -13.67
N LEU A 314 18.77 10.82 -14.82
CA LEU A 314 17.59 10.28 -15.52
C LEU A 314 17.58 8.75 -15.61
N TRP A 315 18.71 8.15 -15.99
CA TRP A 315 18.81 6.70 -16.14
C TRP A 315 18.71 5.95 -14.81
N MET A 316 19.20 6.54 -13.70
CA MET A 316 19.12 5.96 -12.36
C MET A 316 17.67 5.99 -11.85
N ALA A 317 16.98 7.12 -12.03
CA ALA A 317 15.58 7.26 -11.65
C ALA A 317 14.68 6.30 -12.47
N ALA A 318 14.89 6.22 -13.78
CA ALA A 318 14.16 5.30 -14.65
C ALA A 318 14.42 3.83 -14.28
N LEU A 319 15.68 3.44 -14.05
CA LEU A 319 16.02 2.08 -13.64
C LEU A 319 15.43 1.73 -12.27
N ALA A 320 15.55 2.64 -11.29
CA ALA A 320 14.99 2.44 -9.96
C ALA A 320 13.45 2.29 -10.01
N MET A 321 12.77 3.11 -10.81
CA MET A 321 11.33 3.01 -11.04
C MET A 321 10.94 1.65 -11.64
N LEU A 322 11.62 1.19 -12.70
CA LEU A 322 11.33 -0.09 -13.35
C LEU A 322 11.60 -1.28 -12.43
N LEU A 323 12.71 -1.26 -11.70
CA LEU A 323 13.04 -2.29 -10.71
C LEU A 323 12.00 -2.33 -9.59
N ARG A 324 11.53 -1.16 -9.11
CA ARG A 324 10.48 -1.09 -8.09
C ARG A 324 9.16 -1.69 -8.55
N ILE A 325 8.76 -1.42 -9.79
CA ILE A 325 7.54 -2.02 -10.37
C ILE A 325 7.67 -3.55 -10.39
N LEU A 326 8.83 -4.07 -10.78
CA LEU A 326 9.09 -5.53 -10.79
C LEU A 326 9.11 -6.13 -9.37
N LEU A 327 9.82 -5.49 -8.43
CA LEU A 327 9.89 -5.95 -7.04
C LEU A 327 8.52 -5.90 -6.35
N GLY A 328 7.71 -4.88 -6.65
CA GLY A 328 6.32 -4.77 -6.21
C GLY A 328 5.46 -5.89 -6.78
N ALA A 329 5.60 -6.19 -8.06
CA ALA A 329 4.89 -7.29 -8.72
C ALA A 329 5.23 -8.66 -8.11
N ILE A 330 6.52 -8.91 -7.82
CA ILE A 330 6.96 -10.14 -7.15
C ILE A 330 6.40 -10.16 -5.73
N THR A 331 6.54 -9.09 -4.95
CA THR A 331 6.01 -9.02 -3.57
C THR A 331 4.50 -9.25 -3.52
N TYR A 332 3.76 -8.66 -4.45
CA TYR A 332 2.31 -8.87 -4.61
C TYR A 332 1.98 -10.34 -4.88
N SER A 333 2.65 -10.97 -5.85
CA SER A 333 2.34 -12.34 -6.28
C SER A 333 2.57 -13.43 -5.21
N VAL A 334 3.27 -13.13 -4.12
CA VAL A 334 3.51 -14.10 -3.04
C VAL A 334 2.27 -14.28 -2.16
N ILE A 335 1.60 -13.18 -1.78
CA ILE A 335 0.54 -13.16 -0.75
C ILE A 335 -0.75 -12.46 -1.24
N GLY A 336 -0.71 -11.82 -2.42
CA GLY A 336 -1.79 -10.99 -2.93
C GLY A 336 -2.04 -9.75 -2.07
N SER A 337 -0.98 -9.17 -1.49
CA SER A 337 -1.08 -8.06 -0.53
C SER A 337 -1.64 -6.77 -1.16
N MET A 338 -2.47 -6.05 -0.42
CA MET A 338 -3.17 -4.83 -0.87
C MET A 338 -2.33 -3.54 -0.83
N GLY A 339 -1.05 -3.59 -0.41
CA GLY A 339 -0.22 -2.40 -0.16
C GLY A 339 0.51 -1.84 -1.38
N LEU A 340 -0.19 -1.61 -2.49
CA LEU A 340 0.43 -1.11 -3.74
C LEU A 340 0.22 0.40 -3.99
N ILE A 341 -0.51 1.10 -3.11
CA ILE A 341 -0.77 2.54 -3.27
C ILE A 341 0.54 3.32 -3.10
N LEU A 342 1.30 3.03 -2.05
CA LEU A 342 2.55 3.74 -1.78
C LEU A 342 3.62 3.48 -2.86
N PRO A 343 3.87 2.22 -3.30
CA PRO A 343 4.74 1.96 -4.45
C PRO A 343 4.32 2.67 -5.73
N ALA A 344 3.01 2.76 -6.03
CA ALA A 344 2.51 3.45 -7.21
C ALA A 344 2.75 4.97 -7.14
N LEU A 345 2.58 5.57 -5.95
CA LEU A 345 2.87 6.98 -5.73
C LEU A 345 4.37 7.29 -5.93
N VAL A 346 5.25 6.45 -5.38
CA VAL A 346 6.70 6.58 -5.59
C VAL A 346 7.06 6.44 -7.08
N ALA A 347 6.50 5.46 -7.79
CA ALA A 347 6.73 5.30 -9.22
C ALA A 347 6.26 6.52 -10.03
N GLY A 348 5.08 7.07 -9.71
CA GLY A 348 4.57 8.30 -10.34
C GLY A 348 5.43 9.53 -10.05
N GLY A 349 5.94 9.66 -8.82
CA GLY A 349 6.85 10.75 -8.46
C GLY A 349 8.20 10.66 -9.19
N LEU A 350 8.76 9.44 -9.31
CA LEU A 350 9.97 9.21 -10.09
C LEU A 350 9.76 9.49 -11.59
N LEU A 351 8.61 9.12 -12.14
CA LEU A 351 8.25 9.49 -13.52
C LEU A 351 8.21 11.01 -13.70
N GLY A 352 7.58 11.73 -12.77
CA GLY A 352 7.56 13.19 -12.77
C GLY A 352 8.97 13.79 -12.78
N SER A 353 9.87 13.27 -11.95
CA SER A 353 11.27 13.69 -11.92
C SER A 353 12.01 13.40 -13.24
N CYS A 354 11.71 12.27 -13.90
CA CYS A 354 12.30 11.91 -15.19
C CYS A 354 11.82 12.84 -16.31
N VAL A 355 10.51 13.13 -16.36
CA VAL A 355 9.93 14.04 -17.35
C VAL A 355 10.49 15.44 -17.18
N ALA A 356 10.65 15.91 -15.93
CA ALA A 356 11.20 17.23 -15.62
C ALA A 356 12.67 17.40 -16.06
N GLN A 357 13.46 16.33 -16.17
CA GLN A 357 14.84 16.40 -16.66
C GLN A 357 14.95 16.42 -18.19
N VAL A 358 13.90 16.02 -18.89
CA VAL A 358 13.88 15.88 -20.36
C VAL A 358 13.17 17.05 -21.04
N ALA A 359 12.19 17.65 -20.37
CA ALA A 359 11.43 18.81 -20.83
C ALA A 359 12.23 20.12 -20.70
#